data_AF-A0A167DE24-F1
#
_entry.id   AF-A0A167DE24-F1
#
_cell.length_a   1.000
_cell.length_b   1.000
_cell.length_c   1.000
_cell.angle_alpha   90.00
_cell.angle_beta   90.00
_cell.angle_gamma   90.00
#
_symmetry.space_group_name_H-M   'P 1'
#
loop_
_entity.id
_entity.type
_entity.pdbx_description
1 polymer ?
#
loop_
_entity_poly.entity_id
_entity_poly.type
_entity_poly.pdbx_seq_one_letter_code
_entity_poly.pdbx_strand_id
1 'polypeptide(L)'
;MDIDQEYLTIPEAEYTASITMPSADLQRICRDFKAISESIKIVADKEGVTFIAEGDLGDGSIHLKPYTDLENKDNSVIINIGEPASLSFNLSYFNNICKASSLSSTVTLDLCDDLPSQIEFKLPNGHLRYYFAPKIGEGEE
;
A
#
# COMPACT_ATOMS: atom_id res chain seq x y z
N MET A 1 -31.66 3.81 -15.07
CA MET A 1 -30.82 2.92 -14.25
C MET A 1 -30.55 3.72 -13.00
N ASP A 2 -31.42 3.58 -11.99
CA ASP A 2 -31.23 4.26 -10.71
C ASP A 2 -30.08 3.56 -9.99
N ILE A 3 -29.01 4.31 -9.76
CA ILE A 3 -27.86 3.83 -9.00
C ILE A 3 -28.16 4.20 -7.54
N ASP A 4 -28.54 3.21 -6.75
CA ASP A 4 -28.66 3.38 -5.31
C ASP A 4 -27.29 3.78 -4.74
N GLN A 5 -27.19 5.03 -4.28
CA GLN A 5 -26.00 5.57 -3.63
C GLN A 5 -26.15 5.41 -2.11
N GLU A 6 -25.65 4.30 -1.58
CA GLU A 6 -25.44 4.15 -0.15
C GLU A 6 -24.13 4.83 0.25
N TYR A 7 -24.22 5.95 0.96
CA TYR A 7 -23.07 6.66 1.48
C TYR A 7 -22.55 5.94 2.74
N LEU A 8 -21.44 5.23 2.61
CA LEU A 8 -20.68 4.72 3.75
C LEU A 8 -19.88 5.87 4.37
N THR A 9 -20.06 6.08 5.67
CA THR A 9 -19.24 7.01 6.45
C THR A 9 -18.01 6.25 6.92
N ILE A 10 -16.82 6.73 6.59
CA ILE A 10 -15.56 6.12 7.01
C ILE A 10 -15.15 6.77 8.34
N PRO A 11 -15.04 6.00 9.44
CA PRO A 11 -14.61 6.55 10.71
C PRO A 11 -13.16 7.00 10.66
N GLU A 12 -12.78 7.94 11.52
CA GLU A 12 -11.37 8.27 11.72
C GLU A 12 -10.67 7.06 12.38
N ALA A 13 -9.68 6.51 11.68
CA ALA A 13 -8.92 5.35 12.09
C ALA A 13 -7.48 5.76 12.40
N GLU A 14 -6.92 5.23 13.49
CA GLU A 14 -5.50 5.37 13.80
C GLU A 14 -4.74 4.20 13.16
N TYR A 15 -3.90 4.51 12.19
CA TYR A 15 -3.05 3.52 11.52
C TYR A 15 -1.72 3.35 12.27
N THR A 16 -1.24 2.12 12.36
CA THR A 16 -0.02 1.77 13.12
C THR A 16 1.25 2.00 12.32
N ALA A 17 1.18 1.95 11.00
CA ALA A 17 2.29 2.25 10.09
C ALA A 17 1.81 3.10 8.91
N SER A 18 2.58 4.13 8.56
CA SER A 18 2.31 5.00 7.41
C SER A 18 3.56 5.12 6.54
N ILE A 19 3.44 4.75 5.28
CA ILE A 19 4.52 4.73 4.29
C ILE A 19 4.15 5.66 3.15
N THR A 20 4.93 6.73 2.95
CA THR A 20 4.79 7.62 1.78
C THR A 20 5.97 7.40 0.84
N MET A 21 5.69 7.11 -0.42
CA MET A 21 6.70 6.81 -1.44
C MET A 21 6.28 7.28 -2.83
N PRO A 22 7.17 7.27 -3.84
CA PRO A 22 6.80 7.60 -5.21
C PRO A 22 5.75 6.63 -5.75
N SER A 23 4.68 7.16 -6.36
CA SER A 23 3.59 6.35 -6.90
C SER A 23 4.04 5.44 -8.06
N ALA A 24 5.07 5.88 -8.79
CA ALA A 24 5.71 5.11 -9.86
C ALA A 24 6.45 3.87 -9.33
N ASP A 25 7.08 3.98 -8.15
CA ASP A 25 7.81 2.88 -7.53
C ASP A 25 6.86 1.80 -7.05
N LEU A 26 5.77 2.18 -6.37
CA LEU A 26 4.71 1.24 -5.98
C LEU A 26 4.13 0.53 -7.21
N GLN A 27 3.82 1.27 -8.27
CA GLN A 27 3.30 0.71 -9.52
C GLN A 27 4.26 -0.32 -10.13
N ARG A 28 5.57 -0.04 -10.12
CA ARG A 28 6.60 -0.95 -10.61
C ARG A 28 6.68 -2.22 -9.76
N ILE A 29 6.72 -2.08 -8.43
CA ILE A 29 6.74 -3.20 -7.48
C ILE A 29 5.54 -4.12 -7.72
N CYS A 30 4.33 -3.56 -7.79
CA CYS A 30 3.11 -4.34 -8.01
C CYS A 30 3.11 -5.07 -9.37
N ARG A 31 3.63 -4.42 -10.42
CA ARG A 31 3.73 -5.02 -11.76
C ARG A 31 4.75 -6.16 -11.78
N ASP A 32 5.91 -5.96 -11.17
CA ASP A 32 6.99 -6.95 -11.14
C ASP A 32 6.55 -8.19 -10.33
N PHE A 33 5.86 -7.99 -9.20
CA PHE A 33 5.41 -9.08 -8.34
C PHE A 33 4.18 -9.82 -8.88
N LYS A 34 3.36 -9.18 -9.72
CA LYS A 34 2.22 -9.84 -10.37
C LYS A 34 2.62 -11.01 -11.28
N ALA A 35 3.87 -11.03 -11.77
CA ALA A 35 4.41 -12.16 -12.53
C ALA A 35 4.79 -13.35 -11.64
N ILE A 36 4.97 -13.13 -10.34
CA ILE A 36 5.44 -14.12 -9.36
C ILE A 36 4.26 -14.70 -8.58
N SER A 37 3.39 -13.84 -8.03
CA SER A 37 2.31 -14.24 -7.14
C SER A 37 1.04 -13.41 -7.37
N GLU A 38 -0.09 -13.96 -6.91
CA GLU A 38 -1.37 -13.26 -6.78
C GLU A 38 -1.50 -12.52 -5.45
N SER A 39 -0.51 -12.70 -4.55
CA SER A 39 -0.47 -12.10 -3.23
C SER A 39 0.80 -11.28 -3.03
N ILE A 40 0.68 -10.15 -2.34
CA ILE A 40 1.82 -9.37 -1.85
C ILE A 40 1.71 -9.23 -0.34
N LYS A 41 2.78 -9.58 0.36
CA LYS A 41 2.93 -9.34 1.79
C LYS A 41 3.74 -8.07 2.00
N ILE A 42 3.23 -7.16 2.81
CA ILE A 42 3.87 -5.90 3.16
C ILE A 42 4.22 -5.97 4.64
N VAL A 43 5.52 -5.88 4.95
CA VAL A 43 6.05 -5.89 6.32
C VAL A 43 6.68 -4.53 6.58
N ALA A 44 6.17 -3.81 7.57
CA ALA A 44 6.67 -2.51 7.97
C ALA A 44 7.26 -2.61 9.38
N ASP A 45 8.53 -2.25 9.53
CA ASP A 45 9.27 -2.32 10.79
C ASP A 45 10.23 -1.14 10.94
N LYS A 46 11.03 -1.14 12.02
CA LYS A 46 11.97 -0.04 12.32
C LYS A 46 13.10 0.10 11.28
N GLU A 47 13.38 -0.91 10.48
CA GLU A 47 14.42 -0.88 9.46
C GLU A 47 13.90 -0.35 8.12
N GLY A 48 12.61 -0.55 7.84
CA GLY A 48 11.95 0.00 6.66
C GLY A 48 10.66 -0.73 6.31
N VAL A 49 10.35 -0.79 5.02
CA VAL A 49 9.21 -1.54 4.49
C VAL A 49 9.71 -2.60 3.51
N THR A 50 9.25 -3.83 3.69
CA THR A 50 9.57 -4.97 2.83
C THR A 50 8.32 -5.45 2.12
N PHE A 51 8.38 -5.48 0.80
CA PHE A 51 7.38 -6.10 -0.05
C PHE A 51 7.86 -7.51 -0.40
N ILE A 52 7.03 -8.52 -0.17
CA ILE A 52 7.34 -9.93 -0.40
C ILE A 52 6.25 -10.53 -1.29
N ALA A 53 6.64 -11.33 -2.28
CA ALA A 53 5.75 -12.12 -3.10
C ALA A 53 6.31 -13.54 -3.21
N GLU A 54 5.56 -14.52 -2.73
CA GLU A 54 5.92 -15.95 -2.78
C GLU A 54 5.03 -16.64 -3.81
N GLY A 55 5.64 -17.43 -4.69
CA GLY A 55 4.94 -18.09 -5.79
C GLY A 55 5.62 -19.36 -6.25
N ASP A 56 4.91 -20.18 -7.03
CA ASP A 56 5.35 -21.53 -7.40
C ASP A 56 6.65 -21.56 -8.21
N LEU A 57 6.93 -20.49 -8.96
CA LEU A 57 8.11 -20.37 -9.83
C LEU A 57 9.29 -19.67 -9.14
N GLY A 58 9.10 -19.14 -7.93
CA GLY A 58 10.13 -18.46 -7.15
C GLY A 58 9.57 -17.36 -6.25
N ASP A 59 10.45 -16.79 -5.44
CA ASP A 59 10.10 -15.76 -4.46
C ASP A 59 10.76 -14.42 -4.82
N GLY A 60 10.05 -13.32 -4.56
CA GLY A 60 10.51 -11.95 -4.75
C GLY A 60 10.45 -11.18 -3.44
N SER A 61 11.49 -10.39 -3.16
CA SER A 61 11.51 -9.49 -2.00
C SER A 61 12.18 -8.17 -2.35
N ILE A 62 11.55 -7.06 -1.98
CA ILE A 62 12.04 -5.70 -2.16
C ILE A 62 11.97 -4.99 -0.80
N HIS A 63 13.13 -4.55 -0.30
CA HIS A 63 13.24 -3.81 0.95
C HIS A 63 13.56 -2.34 0.66
N LEU A 64 12.68 -1.44 1.10
CA LEU A 64 12.84 0.00 1.00
C LEU A 64 13.18 0.59 2.36
N LYS A 65 14.25 1.36 2.40
CA LYS A 65 14.66 2.14 3.58
C LYS A 65 14.19 3.59 3.44
N PRO A 66 13.87 4.27 4.55
CA PRO A 66 13.51 5.67 4.49
C PRO A 66 14.69 6.50 3.99
N TYR A 67 14.44 7.41 3.06
CA TYR A 67 15.43 8.37 2.58
C TYR A 67 14.74 9.65 2.11
N THR A 68 15.49 10.74 2.12
CA THR A 68 15.04 12.04 1.61
C THR A 68 15.89 12.45 0.44
N ASP A 69 15.27 12.61 -0.72
CA ASP A 69 15.90 13.20 -1.91
C ASP A 69 15.92 14.72 -1.75
N LEU A 70 17.12 15.31 -1.81
CA LEU A 70 17.35 16.74 -1.59
C LEU A 70 17.01 17.58 -2.82
N GLU A 71 17.01 16.99 -4.01
CA GLU A 71 16.71 17.69 -5.27
C GLU A 71 15.22 17.63 -5.57
N ASN A 72 14.61 16.45 -5.39
CA ASN A 72 13.19 16.24 -5.61
C ASN A 72 12.54 15.51 -4.44
N LYS A 73 11.88 16.25 -3.56
CA LYS A 73 11.22 15.69 -2.36
C LYS A 73 10.19 14.61 -2.69
N ASP A 74 9.53 14.66 -3.84
CA ASP A 74 8.53 13.68 -4.26
C ASP A 74 9.13 12.29 -4.55
N ASN A 75 10.44 12.22 -4.75
CA ASN A 75 11.18 10.96 -4.89
C ASN A 75 11.56 10.35 -3.53
N SER A 76 11.22 10.98 -2.40
CA SER A 76 11.60 10.50 -1.06
C SER A 76 10.73 9.33 -0.62
N VAL A 77 11.28 8.49 0.25
CA VAL A 77 10.53 7.46 0.97
C VAL A 77 10.50 7.83 2.44
N ILE A 78 9.31 8.10 2.95
CA ILE A 78 9.05 8.47 4.35
C ILE A 78 8.29 7.33 5.00
N ILE A 79 8.80 6.83 6.12
CA ILE A 79 8.22 5.70 6.84
C ILE A 79 8.04 6.11 8.30
N ASN A 80 6.80 6.07 8.78
CA ASN A 80 6.44 6.32 10.16
C ASN A 80 5.84 5.04 10.74
N ILE A 81 6.54 4.45 11.72
CA ILE A 81 6.11 3.21 12.38
C ILE A 81 5.79 3.51 13.84
N GLY A 82 4.51 3.42 14.19
CA GLY A 82 4.07 3.32 15.58
C GLY A 82 4.28 1.89 16.08
N GLU A 83 3.68 0.92 15.39
CA GLU A 83 3.82 -0.51 15.66
C GLU A 83 4.15 -1.27 14.37
N PRO A 84 4.94 -2.36 14.43
CA PRO A 84 5.20 -3.18 13.25
C PRO A 84 3.90 -3.75 12.69
N ALA A 85 3.78 -3.77 11.36
CA ALA A 85 2.62 -4.32 10.67
C ALA A 85 3.08 -5.37 9.65
N SER A 86 2.32 -6.45 9.49
CA SER A 86 2.65 -7.53 8.55
C SER A 86 1.38 -8.05 7.88
N LEU A 87 1.01 -7.43 6.76
CA LEU A 87 -0.27 -7.68 6.10
C LEU A 87 -0.09 -8.28 4.72
N SER A 88 -0.99 -9.19 4.35
CA SER A 88 -1.04 -9.78 3.01
C SER A 88 -2.21 -9.23 2.21
N PHE A 89 -2.02 -8.95 0.92
CA PHE A 89 -3.05 -8.38 0.06
C PHE A 89 -3.09 -9.08 -1.30
N ASN A 90 -4.24 -8.98 -1.97
CA ASN A 90 -4.36 -9.46 -3.35
C ASN A 90 -3.76 -8.42 -4.33
N LEU A 91 -2.76 -8.83 -5.11
CA LEU A 91 -2.07 -7.98 -6.07
C LEU A 91 -2.98 -7.46 -7.20
N SER A 92 -4.08 -8.16 -7.50
CA SER A 92 -5.04 -7.71 -8.51
C SER A 92 -5.73 -6.40 -8.11
N TYR A 93 -5.96 -6.16 -6.81
CA TYR A 93 -6.47 -4.86 -6.34
C TYR A 93 -5.40 -3.78 -6.43
N PHE A 94 -4.17 -4.07 -5.98
CA PHE A 94 -3.06 -3.12 -6.09
C PHE A 94 -2.81 -2.68 -7.54
N ASN A 95 -2.85 -3.60 -8.51
CA ASN A 95 -2.71 -3.23 -9.93
C ASN A 95 -3.82 -2.28 -10.44
N ASN A 96 -5.04 -2.38 -9.90
CA ASN A 96 -6.11 -1.43 -10.21
C ASN A 96 -5.90 -0.08 -9.51
N ILE A 97 -5.45 -0.10 -8.26
CA ILE A 97 -5.14 1.09 -7.46
C ILE A 97 -3.99 1.88 -8.09
N CYS A 98 -2.92 1.20 -8.51
CA CYS A 98 -1.77 1.82 -9.18
C CYS A 98 -2.10 2.47 -10.53
N LYS A 99 -3.31 2.28 -11.10
CA LYS A 99 -3.77 3.08 -12.25
C LYS A 99 -3.99 4.55 -11.88
N ALA A 100 -4.19 4.83 -10.59
CA ALA A 100 -4.30 6.19 -10.05
C ALA A 100 -2.94 6.89 -9.89
N SER A 101 -1.80 6.23 -10.15
CA SER A 101 -0.47 6.85 -10.05
C SER A 101 -0.28 8.06 -10.98
N SER A 102 -1.12 8.24 -12.00
CA SER A 102 -1.14 9.45 -12.84
C SER A 102 -1.72 10.69 -12.14
N LEU A 103 -2.42 10.51 -11.02
CA LEU A 103 -3.10 11.56 -10.28
C LEU A 103 -2.19 12.25 -9.25
N SER A 104 -1.15 11.57 -8.77
CA SER A 104 -0.23 12.06 -7.75
C SER A 104 1.16 11.45 -7.93
N SER A 105 2.21 12.26 -7.75
CA SER A 105 3.61 11.79 -7.79
C SER A 105 3.94 10.88 -6.60
N THR A 106 3.21 10.99 -5.50
CA THR A 106 3.39 10.22 -4.27
C THR A 106 2.15 9.41 -3.94
N VAL A 107 2.34 8.31 -3.24
CA VAL A 107 1.28 7.47 -2.67
C VAL A 107 1.57 7.23 -1.20
N THR A 108 0.53 7.26 -0.36
CA THR A 108 0.63 6.94 1.06
C THR A 108 -0.12 5.64 1.35
N LEU A 109 0.56 4.67 1.94
CA LEU A 109 0.00 3.42 2.43
C LEU A 109 -0.10 3.50 3.94
N ASP A 110 -1.32 3.49 4.46
CA ASP A 110 -1.58 3.42 5.89
C ASP A 110 -2.08 2.01 6.24
N LEU A 111 -1.33 1.35 7.12
CA LEU A 111 -1.48 -0.05 7.48
C LEU A 111 -1.88 -0.18 8.95
N CYS A 112 -2.75 -1.14 9.22
CA CYS A 112 -3.19 -1.53 10.55
C CYS A 112 -3.69 -2.98 10.46
N ASP A 113 -3.35 -3.82 11.44
CA ASP A 113 -3.75 -5.23 11.42
C ASP A 113 -5.25 -5.39 11.74
N ASP A 114 -5.81 -4.50 12.56
CA ASP A 114 -7.20 -4.56 13.03
C ASP A 114 -8.21 -3.84 12.12
N LEU A 115 -7.75 -3.02 11.18
CA LEU A 115 -8.58 -2.14 10.36
C LEU A 115 -8.26 -2.29 8.85
N PRO A 116 -9.22 -2.02 7.96
CA PRO A 116 -8.93 -1.95 6.53
C PRO A 116 -7.81 -0.95 6.24
N SER A 117 -6.80 -1.41 5.51
CA SER A 117 -5.69 -0.57 5.09
C SER A 117 -6.16 0.48 4.08
N GLN A 118 -5.50 1.63 4.10
CA GLN A 118 -5.80 2.76 3.23
C GLN A 118 -4.63 3.01 2.27
N ILE A 119 -4.95 3.26 1.00
CA ILE A 119 -4.02 3.84 0.03
C ILE A 119 -4.56 5.18 -0.42
N GLU A 120 -3.78 6.24 -0.20
CA GLU A 120 -4.13 7.62 -0.56
C GLU A 120 -3.26 8.13 -1.71
N PHE A 121 -3.90 8.72 -2.72
CA PHE A 121 -3.29 9.60 -3.70
C PHE A 121 -3.78 11.02 -3.45
N LYS A 122 -2.84 11.93 -3.12
CA LYS A 122 -3.16 13.33 -2.83
C LYS A 122 -3.38 14.11 -4.12
N LEU A 123 -4.48 14.87 -4.16
CA LEU A 123 -4.86 15.74 -5.27
C LEU A 123 -4.76 17.22 -4.84
N PRO A 124 -4.71 18.19 -5.78
CA PRO A 124 -4.66 19.61 -5.43
C PRO A 124 -5.81 20.09 -4.52
N ASN A 125 -7.02 19.56 -4.73
CA ASN A 125 -8.23 19.95 -4.00
C ASN A 125 -8.96 18.74 -3.37
N GLY A 126 -8.21 17.73 -2.93
CA GLY A 126 -8.81 16.55 -2.30
C GLY A 126 -7.86 15.35 -2.25
N HIS A 127 -8.44 14.17 -2.18
CA HIS A 127 -7.70 12.91 -2.20
C HIS A 127 -8.53 11.83 -2.88
N LEU A 128 -7.85 10.82 -3.42
CA LEU A 128 -8.45 9.56 -3.79
C LEU A 128 -7.94 8.50 -2.82
N ARG A 129 -8.86 7.90 -2.05
CA ARG A 129 -8.55 6.87 -1.06
C ARG A 129 -9.18 5.55 -1.44
N TYR A 130 -8.36 4.50 -1.38
CA TYR A 130 -8.79 3.12 -1.53
C TYR A 130 -8.69 2.44 -0.18
N TYR A 131 -9.76 1.75 0.23
CA TYR A 131 -9.80 0.96 1.45
C TYR A 131 -9.90 -0.51 1.08
N PHE A 132 -9.06 -1.34 1.67
CA PHE A 132 -9.03 -2.77 1.38
C PHE A 132 -8.67 -3.55 2.63
N ALA A 133 -9.42 -4.62 2.86
CA ALA A 133 -9.12 -5.54 3.94
C ALA A 133 -7.87 -6.35 3.58
N PRO A 134 -6.97 -6.59 4.55
CA PRO A 134 -5.94 -7.59 4.38
C PRO A 134 -6.57 -8.97 4.14
N LYS A 135 -5.86 -9.81 3.41
CA LYS A 135 -6.15 -11.24 3.39
C LYS A 135 -5.90 -11.77 4.79
N ILE A 136 -6.94 -12.30 5.39
CA ILE A 136 -6.86 -13.10 6.61
C ILE A 136 -5.97 -14.30 6.26
N GLY A 137 -4.86 -14.48 6.97
CA GLY A 137 -4.06 -15.70 6.82
C GLY A 137 -4.89 -16.91 7.26
N GLU A 138 -4.70 -18.07 6.66
CA GLU A 138 -5.34 -19.35 7.08
C GLU A 138 -4.87 -19.83 8.49
N GLY A 139 -4.49 -18.91 9.39
CA GLY A 139 -3.89 -19.21 10.70
C GLY A 139 -4.60 -18.56 11.89
N GLU A 140 -5.77 -17.96 11.70
CA GLU A 140 -6.65 -17.57 12.82
C GLU A 140 -7.88 -18.48 12.85
N GLU A 141 -7.67 -19.69 13.38
CA GLU A 141 -8.66 -20.41 14.19
C GLU A 141 -8.32 -20.23 15.68
#